data_AF-A0AAN7XVN9-F1
#
_entry.id   AF-A0AAN7XVN9-F1
#
_cell.length_a   1.000
_cell.length_b   1.000
_cell.length_c   1.000
_cell.angle_alpha   90.00
_cell.angle_beta   90.00
_cell.angle_gamma   90.00
#
_symmetry.space_group_name_H-M   'P 1'
#
loop_
_entity.id
_entity.type
_entity.pdbx_description
1 polymer ?
#
loop_
_entity_poly.entity_id
_entity_poly.type
_entity_poly.pdbx_seq_one_letter_code
_entity_poly.pdbx_strand_id
1 'polypeptide(L)'
;MELIKPLQSIYFMFDKMKDNNQACPHVLQRLKALEKLALFILQKESEQISEDVKEALGKLNKVLLSADELIRKFTEALELTRMVKSSDYKSEFDSLNKSLTDSFVTLSAALHAQQRKTLDKQETRLAEQESMLNEQKVMLKWQKKKLAETGRKLAEQDRKLAEQDRKMAEQDRKLAEQERKLGKQEDMLQRVETKLACESRGSCCIL
;
A
#
# COMPACT_ATOMS: atom_id res chain seq x y z
N MET A 1 11.77 30.08 -8.53
CA MET A 1 11.26 30.97 -9.59
C MET A 1 10.39 32.02 -8.95
N GLU A 2 10.70 33.31 -9.11
CA GLU A 2 9.93 34.41 -8.52
C GLU A 2 8.86 34.92 -9.50
N LEU A 3 7.84 34.10 -9.75
CA LEU A 3 6.66 34.49 -10.57
C LEU A 3 5.88 35.68 -9.96
N ILE A 4 6.08 35.93 -8.67
CA ILE A 4 5.35 36.91 -7.86
C ILE A 4 5.75 38.35 -8.20
N LYS A 5 7.02 38.63 -8.49
CA LYS A 5 7.51 40.01 -8.70
C LYS A 5 6.88 40.68 -9.94
N PRO A 6 6.85 40.03 -11.13
CA PRO A 6 6.18 40.61 -12.30
C PRO A 6 4.68 40.81 -12.05
N LEU A 7 4.02 39.85 -11.37
CA LEU A 7 2.59 39.95 -11.07
C LEU A 7 2.25 41.14 -10.16
N GLN A 8 3.05 41.39 -9.12
CA GLN A 8 2.87 42.53 -8.24
C GLN A 8 3.00 43.87 -8.98
N SER A 9 4.00 44.00 -9.85
CA SER A 9 4.21 45.19 -10.69
C SER A 9 3.02 45.41 -11.63
N ILE A 10 2.56 44.34 -12.30
CA ILE A 10 1.40 44.39 -13.18
C ILE A 10 0.13 44.83 -12.41
N TYR A 11 -0.12 44.29 -11.22
CA TYR A 11 -1.30 44.66 -10.44
C TYR A 11 -1.29 46.12 -9.99
N PHE A 12 -0.13 46.65 -9.57
CA PHE A 12 0.03 48.06 -9.22
C PHE A 12 -0.33 48.96 -10.41
N MET A 13 0.11 48.60 -11.62
CA MET A 13 -0.22 49.36 -12.82
C MET A 13 -1.68 49.23 -13.25
N PHE A 14 -2.30 48.06 -13.05
CA PHE A 14 -3.75 47.92 -13.27
C PHE A 14 -4.59 48.80 -12.36
N ASP A 15 -4.14 49.06 -11.14
CA ASP A 15 -4.83 49.97 -10.22
C ASP A 15 -4.77 51.42 -10.75
N LYS A 16 -3.58 51.88 -11.18
CA LYS A 16 -3.41 53.20 -11.84
C LYS A 16 -4.27 53.37 -13.10
N MET A 17 -4.43 52.30 -13.90
CA MET A 17 -5.24 52.35 -15.13
C MET A 17 -6.75 52.38 -14.85
N LYS A 18 -7.18 51.85 -13.69
CA LYS A 18 -8.58 51.84 -13.26
C LYS A 18 -9.10 53.26 -13.04
N ASP A 19 -8.27 54.12 -12.46
CA ASP A 19 -8.59 55.54 -12.24
C ASP A 19 -8.76 56.32 -13.55
N ASN A 20 -8.20 55.82 -14.66
CA ASN A 20 -8.24 56.45 -15.98
C ASN A 20 -9.29 55.87 -16.93
N ASN A 21 -10.20 55.01 -16.46
CA ASN A 21 -11.25 54.37 -17.28
C ASN A 21 -10.73 53.50 -18.46
N GLN A 22 -9.46 53.05 -18.41
CA GLN A 22 -8.78 52.29 -19.48
C GLN A 22 -8.56 50.80 -19.11
N ALA A 23 -9.26 50.28 -18.10
CA ALA A 23 -8.97 48.95 -17.55
C ALA A 23 -9.28 47.78 -18.51
N CYS A 24 -8.40 46.77 -18.53
CA CYS A 24 -8.58 45.48 -19.23
C CYS A 24 -8.92 44.35 -18.24
N PRO A 25 -10.19 44.22 -17.79
CA PRO A 25 -10.57 43.31 -16.70
C PRO A 25 -10.29 41.83 -16.97
N HIS A 26 -10.37 41.40 -18.24
CA HIS A 26 -10.16 40.01 -18.62
C HIS A 26 -8.70 39.55 -18.46
N VAL A 27 -7.73 40.41 -18.79
CA VAL A 27 -6.30 40.13 -18.60
C VAL A 27 -5.99 40.01 -17.11
N LEU A 28 -6.53 40.93 -16.31
CA LEU A 28 -6.36 40.93 -14.86
C LEU A 28 -6.92 39.67 -14.19
N GLN A 29 -8.14 39.24 -14.56
CA GLN A 29 -8.72 38.01 -14.01
C GLN A 29 -7.88 36.77 -14.35
N ARG A 30 -7.33 36.72 -15.57
CA ARG A 30 -6.51 35.61 -16.02
C ARG A 30 -5.18 35.53 -15.28
N LEU A 31 -4.53 36.67 -15.06
CA LEU A 31 -3.32 36.77 -14.26
C LEU A 31 -3.55 36.29 -12.83
N LYS A 32 -4.69 36.65 -12.21
CA LYS A 32 -5.09 36.15 -10.88
C LYS A 32 -5.28 34.63 -10.85
N ALA A 33 -5.86 34.05 -11.89
CA ALA A 33 -6.00 32.59 -11.98
C ALA A 33 -4.65 31.89 -12.13
N LEU A 34 -3.76 32.42 -12.97
CA LEU A 34 -2.40 31.93 -13.16
C LEU A 34 -1.55 32.05 -11.89
N GLU A 35 -1.67 33.15 -11.16
CA GLU A 35 -1.00 33.37 -9.88
C GLU A 35 -1.41 32.32 -8.85
N LYS A 36 -2.72 32.08 -8.67
CA LYS A 36 -3.22 31.06 -7.73
C LYS A 36 -2.68 29.68 -8.07
N LEU A 37 -2.65 29.33 -9.36
CA LEU A 37 -2.12 28.06 -9.82
C LEU A 37 -0.61 27.97 -9.60
N ALA A 38 0.14 29.02 -9.89
CA ALA A 38 1.59 29.08 -9.63
C ALA A 38 1.90 28.94 -8.13
N LEU A 39 1.16 29.62 -7.25
CA LEU A 39 1.32 29.51 -5.79
C LEU A 39 1.02 28.09 -5.30
N PHE A 40 -0.04 27.46 -5.80
CA PHE A 40 -0.37 26.08 -5.47
C PHE A 40 0.77 25.11 -5.86
N ILE A 41 1.37 25.31 -7.03
CA ILE A 41 2.51 24.49 -7.49
C ILE A 41 3.74 24.73 -6.62
N LEU A 42 4.02 25.98 -6.24
CA LEU A 42 5.16 26.34 -5.39
C LEU A 42 5.01 25.84 -3.94
N GLN A 43 3.77 25.69 -3.45
CA GLN A 43 3.48 25.10 -2.13
C GLN A 43 3.66 23.59 -2.09
N LYS A 44 3.48 22.90 -3.22
CA LYS A 44 3.89 21.49 -3.31
C LYS A 44 5.42 21.44 -3.32
N GLU A 45 5.99 20.76 -2.33
CA GLU A 45 7.44 20.56 -2.17
C GLU A 45 8.15 20.41 -3.52
N SER A 46 9.16 21.27 -3.78
CA SER A 46 9.79 21.40 -5.10
C SER A 46 10.45 20.11 -5.62
N GLU A 47 10.66 19.14 -4.74
CA GLU A 47 11.26 17.84 -5.02
C GLU A 47 10.36 16.91 -5.85
N GLN A 48 9.06 17.20 -5.93
CA GLN A 48 8.10 16.37 -6.68
C GLN A 48 7.70 16.95 -8.04
N ILE A 49 8.21 18.13 -8.41
CA ILE A 49 7.83 18.82 -9.65
C ILE A 49 8.70 18.30 -10.81
N SER A 50 8.06 17.78 -11.85
CA SER A 50 8.69 17.30 -13.10
C SER A 50 9.44 18.43 -13.79
N GLU A 51 10.53 18.09 -14.49
CA GLU A 51 11.25 19.04 -15.34
C GLU A 51 10.32 19.68 -16.39
N ASP A 52 9.37 18.92 -16.93
CA ASP A 52 8.35 19.43 -17.87
C ASP A 52 7.53 20.60 -17.28
N VAL A 53 7.18 20.51 -15.98
CA VAL A 53 6.42 21.55 -15.27
C VAL A 53 7.31 22.74 -14.94
N LYS A 54 8.58 22.50 -14.57
CA LYS A 54 9.56 23.58 -14.35
C LYS A 54 9.81 24.37 -15.63
N GLU A 55 9.94 23.70 -16.77
CA GLU A 55 10.09 24.34 -18.08
C GLU A 55 8.86 25.17 -18.43
N ALA A 56 7.66 24.63 -18.22
CA ALA A 56 6.40 25.33 -18.46
C ALA A 56 6.24 26.58 -17.57
N LEU A 57 6.60 26.49 -16.29
CA LEU A 57 6.67 27.64 -15.39
C LEU A 57 7.70 28.67 -15.89
N GLY A 58 8.86 28.21 -16.36
CA GLY A 58 9.89 29.02 -17.02
C GLY A 58 9.32 29.87 -18.16
N LYS A 59 8.56 29.24 -19.06
CA LYS A 59 7.88 29.90 -20.18
C LYS A 59 6.85 30.93 -19.69
N LEU A 60 6.02 30.56 -18.71
CA LEU A 60 5.04 31.48 -18.10
C LEU A 60 5.72 32.73 -17.53
N ASN A 61 6.85 32.57 -16.82
CA ASN A 61 7.56 33.71 -16.24
C ASN A 61 8.08 34.68 -17.32
N LYS A 62 8.57 34.15 -18.45
CA LYS A 62 8.99 35.00 -19.58
C LYS A 62 7.80 35.80 -20.12
N VAL A 63 6.64 35.17 -20.27
CA VAL A 63 5.42 35.87 -20.72
C VAL A 63 4.97 36.93 -19.72
N LEU A 64 5.06 36.66 -18.41
CA LEU A 64 4.75 37.64 -17.37
C LEU A 64 5.71 38.83 -17.38
N LEU A 65 7.00 38.61 -17.64
CA LEU A 65 7.96 39.71 -17.81
C LEU A 65 7.65 40.56 -19.05
N SER A 66 7.30 39.93 -20.17
CA SER A 66 6.85 40.66 -21.37
C SER A 66 5.54 41.42 -21.12
N ALA A 67 4.63 40.86 -20.32
CA ALA A 67 3.39 41.50 -19.93
C ALA A 67 3.63 42.76 -19.09
N ASP A 68 4.54 42.66 -18.10
CA ASP A 68 4.94 43.78 -17.27
C ASP A 68 5.52 44.92 -18.10
N GLU A 69 6.43 44.62 -19.04
CA GLU A 69 7.01 45.63 -19.91
C GLU A 69 5.98 46.30 -20.82
N LEU A 70 5.05 45.54 -21.40
CA LEU A 70 3.98 46.08 -22.24
C LEU A 70 3.06 47.02 -21.45
N ILE A 71 2.62 46.58 -20.27
CA ILE A 71 1.73 47.36 -19.41
C ILE A 71 2.43 48.61 -18.90
N ARG A 72 3.74 48.53 -18.64
CA ARG A 72 4.55 49.69 -18.26
C ARG A 72 4.58 50.74 -19.35
N LYS A 73 4.92 50.34 -20.59
CA LYS A 73 4.94 51.23 -21.75
C LYS A 73 3.58 51.89 -21.98
N PHE A 74 2.50 51.13 -21.87
CA PHE A 74 1.14 51.66 -21.99
C PHE A 74 0.83 52.69 -20.88
N THR A 75 1.17 52.39 -19.63
CA THR A 75 0.91 53.27 -18.48
C THR A 75 1.71 54.58 -18.58
N GLU A 76 2.99 54.51 -18.95
CA GLU A 76 3.84 55.68 -19.19
C GLU A 76 3.29 56.55 -20.33
N ALA A 77 2.87 55.95 -21.44
CA ALA A 77 2.30 56.66 -22.58
C ALA A 77 0.97 57.36 -22.21
N LEU A 78 0.15 56.71 -21.38
CA LEU A 78 -1.09 57.27 -20.84
C LEU A 78 -0.81 58.49 -19.94
N GLU A 79 0.17 58.39 -19.04
CA GLU A 79 0.58 59.50 -18.15
C GLU A 79 1.14 60.70 -18.94
N LEU A 80 1.96 60.45 -19.98
CA LEU A 80 2.64 61.50 -20.75
C LEU A 80 1.74 62.28 -21.72
N THR A 81 0.79 61.61 -22.36
CA THR A 81 0.04 62.21 -23.48
C THR A 81 -1.45 62.41 -23.21
N ARG A 82 -2.03 61.74 -22.18
CA ARG A 82 -3.47 61.74 -21.85
C ARG A 82 -4.43 61.39 -22.99
N MET A 83 -3.92 61.05 -24.18
CA MET A 83 -4.69 60.80 -25.40
C MET A 83 -4.63 59.33 -25.84
N VAL A 84 -3.64 58.57 -25.37
CA VAL A 84 -3.49 57.14 -25.67
C VAL A 84 -4.65 56.36 -25.06
N LYS A 85 -5.28 55.53 -25.89
CA LYS A 85 -6.38 54.64 -25.48
C LYS A 85 -5.92 53.20 -25.55
N SER A 86 -6.58 52.33 -24.79
CA SER A 86 -6.35 50.88 -24.84
C SER A 86 -6.56 50.28 -26.24
N SER A 87 -7.35 50.96 -27.10
CA SER A 87 -7.51 50.62 -28.51
C SER A 87 -6.22 50.68 -29.31
N ASP A 88 -5.29 51.57 -28.94
CA ASP A 88 -4.06 51.81 -29.70
C ASP A 88 -3.05 50.67 -29.51
N TYR A 89 -3.21 49.90 -28.42
CA TYR A 89 -2.38 48.74 -28.05
C TYR A 89 -3.12 47.41 -28.21
N LYS A 90 -4.26 47.42 -28.92
CA LYS A 90 -5.16 46.27 -29.00
C LYS A 90 -4.46 45.02 -29.52
N SER A 91 -3.65 45.14 -30.58
CA SER A 91 -2.90 44.03 -31.16
C SER A 91 -1.88 43.40 -30.21
N GLU A 92 -1.21 44.23 -29.41
CA GLU A 92 -0.21 43.83 -28.44
C GLU A 92 -0.87 43.13 -27.25
N PHE A 93 -2.00 43.65 -26.77
CA PHE A 93 -2.81 43.00 -25.74
C PHE A 93 -3.43 41.69 -26.23
N ASP A 94 -3.87 41.62 -27.50
CA ASP A 94 -4.37 40.39 -28.12
C ASP A 94 -3.25 39.34 -28.22
N SER A 95 -2.04 39.76 -28.64
CA SER A 95 -0.84 38.91 -28.68
C SER A 95 -0.43 38.43 -27.28
N LEU A 96 -0.44 39.31 -26.28
CA LEU A 96 -0.19 38.97 -24.89
C LEU A 96 -1.21 37.95 -24.37
N ASN A 97 -2.50 38.16 -24.63
CA ASN A 97 -3.55 37.25 -24.21
C ASN A 97 -3.41 35.87 -24.86
N LYS A 98 -3.02 35.82 -26.15
CA LYS A 98 -2.67 34.56 -26.83
C LYS A 98 -1.48 33.88 -26.14
N SER A 99 -0.40 34.61 -25.86
CA SER A 99 0.79 34.07 -25.20
C SER A 99 0.51 33.56 -23.77
N LEU A 100 -0.33 34.26 -23.01
CA LEU A 100 -0.83 33.82 -21.70
C LEU A 100 -1.68 32.55 -21.82
N THR A 101 -2.48 32.43 -22.89
CA THR A 101 -3.25 31.22 -23.19
C THR A 101 -2.34 30.04 -23.47
N ASP A 102 -1.38 30.22 -24.35
CA ASP A 102 -0.45 29.16 -24.76
C ASP A 102 0.38 28.68 -23.56
N SER A 103 0.83 29.61 -22.70
CA SER A 103 1.54 29.30 -21.45
C SER A 103 0.66 28.54 -20.46
N PHE A 104 -0.60 28.95 -20.29
CA PHE A 104 -1.54 28.25 -19.42
C PHE A 104 -1.83 26.83 -19.90
N VAL A 105 -2.09 26.65 -21.20
CA VAL A 105 -2.34 25.34 -21.81
C VAL A 105 -1.11 24.44 -21.64
N THR A 106 0.08 24.97 -21.91
CA THR A 106 1.35 24.24 -21.74
C THR A 106 1.54 23.79 -20.29
N LEU A 107 1.34 24.68 -19.33
CA LEU A 107 1.47 24.37 -17.90
C LEU A 107 0.43 23.35 -17.44
N SER A 108 -0.81 23.47 -17.89
CA SER A 108 -1.88 22.53 -17.59
C SER A 108 -1.58 21.14 -18.14
N ALA A 109 -1.10 21.05 -19.39
CA ALA A 109 -0.70 19.79 -20.02
C ALA A 109 0.47 19.13 -19.27
N ALA A 110 1.48 19.92 -18.88
CA ALA A 110 2.61 19.42 -18.11
C ALA A 110 2.19 18.88 -16.73
N LEU A 111 1.29 19.59 -16.04
CA LEU A 111 0.73 19.15 -14.76
C LEU A 111 -0.06 17.84 -14.89
N HIS A 112 -0.93 17.74 -15.89
CA HIS A 112 -1.68 16.51 -16.14
C HIS A 112 -0.77 15.33 -16.49
N ALA A 113 0.26 15.56 -17.30
CA ALA A 113 1.26 14.54 -17.61
C ALA A 113 2.01 14.07 -16.36
N GLN A 114 2.41 14.99 -15.48
CA GLN A 114 3.05 14.64 -14.20
C GLN A 114 2.12 13.85 -13.28
N GLN A 115 0.85 14.27 -13.16
CA GLN A 115 -0.16 13.56 -12.38
C GLN A 115 -0.35 12.13 -12.91
N ARG A 116 -0.48 11.96 -14.23
CA ARG A 116 -0.61 10.65 -14.87
C ARG A 116 0.60 9.76 -14.60
N LYS A 117 1.83 10.27 -14.81
CA LYS A 117 3.07 9.55 -14.48
C LYS A 117 3.11 9.11 -13.01
N THR A 118 2.55 9.90 -12.10
CA THR A 118 2.49 9.57 -10.66
C THR A 118 1.48 8.46 -10.39
N LEU A 119 0.31 8.51 -11.03
CA LEU A 119 -0.71 7.47 -10.96
C LEU A 119 -0.22 6.14 -11.55
N ASP A 120 0.37 6.16 -12.75
CA ASP A 120 0.91 4.95 -13.39
C ASP A 120 1.96 4.25 -12.50
N LYS A 121 2.81 5.03 -11.81
CA LYS A 121 3.78 4.50 -10.82
C LYS A 121 3.09 3.87 -9.62
N GLN A 122 2.00 4.46 -9.13
CA GLN A 122 1.23 3.89 -8.02
C GLN A 122 0.51 2.61 -8.43
N GLU A 123 -0.10 2.58 -9.62
CA GLU A 123 -0.74 1.38 -10.18
C GLU A 123 0.27 0.23 -10.35
N THR A 124 1.46 0.53 -10.88
CA THR A 124 2.53 -0.47 -11.01
C THR A 124 2.92 -1.04 -9.64
N ARG A 125 3.11 -0.19 -8.62
CA ARG A 125 3.43 -0.63 -7.25
C ARG A 125 2.31 -1.48 -6.64
N LEU A 126 1.06 -1.13 -6.89
CA LEU A 126 -0.09 -1.90 -6.41
C LEU A 126 -0.15 -3.27 -7.08
N ALA A 127 0.10 -3.35 -8.39
CA ALA A 127 0.16 -4.61 -9.12
C ALA A 127 1.30 -5.52 -8.61
N GLU A 128 2.48 -4.95 -8.32
CA GLU A 128 3.59 -5.69 -7.71
C GLU A 128 3.22 -6.24 -6.32
N GLN A 129 2.60 -5.42 -5.47
CA GLN A 129 2.11 -5.85 -4.16
C GLN A 129 1.05 -6.95 -4.24
N GLU A 130 0.13 -6.86 -5.20
CA GLU A 130 -0.89 -7.87 -5.43
C GLU A 130 -0.25 -9.20 -5.86
N SER A 131 0.74 -9.15 -6.76
CA SER A 131 1.50 -10.33 -7.17
C SER A 131 2.19 -11.01 -5.98
N MET A 132 2.92 -10.24 -5.17
CA MET A 132 3.57 -10.76 -3.95
C MET A 132 2.57 -11.39 -2.97
N LEU A 133 1.43 -10.74 -2.76
CA LEU A 133 0.38 -11.27 -1.89
C LEU A 133 -0.18 -12.59 -2.43
N ASN A 134 -0.33 -12.71 -3.75
CA ASN A 134 -0.82 -13.93 -4.38
C ASN A 134 0.18 -15.08 -4.23
N GLU A 135 1.48 -14.82 -4.40
CA GLU A 135 2.55 -15.81 -4.16
C GLU A 135 2.54 -16.30 -2.71
N GLN A 136 2.42 -15.38 -1.73
CA GLN A 136 2.30 -15.74 -0.32
C GLN A 136 1.06 -16.60 -0.04
N LYS A 137 -0.09 -16.28 -0.65
CA LYS A 137 -1.31 -17.09 -0.52
C LYS A 137 -1.11 -18.51 -1.06
N VAL A 138 -0.42 -18.67 -2.20
CA VAL A 138 -0.08 -19.99 -2.76
C VAL A 138 0.83 -20.77 -1.82
N MET A 139 1.88 -20.13 -1.29
CA MET A 139 2.80 -20.75 -0.34
C MET A 139 2.09 -21.21 0.94
N LEU A 140 1.24 -20.36 1.53
CA LEU A 140 0.45 -20.70 2.71
C LEU A 140 -0.48 -21.87 2.44
N LYS A 141 -1.11 -21.93 1.27
CA LYS A 141 -1.97 -23.05 0.87
C LYS A 141 -1.18 -24.36 0.79
N TRP A 142 0.04 -24.31 0.25
CA TRP A 142 0.93 -25.48 0.20
C TRP A 142 1.37 -25.93 1.61
N GLN A 143 1.78 -24.99 2.48
CA GLN A 143 2.14 -25.30 3.86
C GLN A 143 0.99 -25.94 4.65
N LYS A 144 -0.23 -25.41 4.50
CA LYS A 144 -1.44 -25.99 5.12
C LYS A 144 -1.69 -27.43 4.66
N LYS A 145 -1.54 -27.71 3.36
CA LYS A 145 -1.68 -29.08 2.83
C LYS A 145 -0.62 -30.01 3.44
N LYS A 146 0.64 -29.58 3.47
CA LYS A 146 1.73 -30.36 4.06
C LYS A 146 1.50 -30.67 5.53
N LEU A 147 1.05 -29.68 6.31
CA LEU A 147 0.70 -29.86 7.73
C LEU A 147 -0.48 -30.84 7.91
N ALA A 148 -1.50 -30.75 7.05
CA ALA A 148 -2.62 -31.68 7.09
C ALA A 148 -2.20 -33.13 6.78
N GLU A 149 -1.30 -33.33 5.81
CA GLU A 149 -0.74 -34.65 5.50
C GLU A 149 0.09 -35.21 6.67
N THR A 150 0.92 -34.39 7.29
CA THR A 150 1.67 -34.82 8.49
C THR A 150 0.74 -35.16 9.65
N GLY A 151 -0.32 -34.38 9.86
CA GLY A 151 -1.33 -34.67 10.88
C GLY A 151 -2.04 -36.01 10.65
N ARG A 152 -2.37 -36.33 9.38
CA ARG A 152 -2.95 -37.65 9.03
C ARG A 152 -1.99 -38.79 9.30
N LYS A 153 -0.69 -38.63 8.98
CA LYS A 153 0.33 -39.65 9.25
C LYS A 153 0.51 -39.92 10.74
N LEU A 154 0.52 -38.87 11.56
CA LEU A 154 0.59 -39.00 13.02
C LEU A 154 -0.64 -39.72 13.58
N ALA A 155 -1.84 -39.32 13.15
CA ALA A 155 -3.08 -39.98 13.59
C ALA A 155 -3.14 -41.47 13.22
N GLU A 156 -2.55 -41.85 12.08
CA GLU A 156 -2.43 -43.25 11.67
C GLU A 156 -1.41 -44.02 12.54
N GLN A 157 -0.30 -43.39 12.93
CA GLN A 157 0.65 -43.98 13.87
C GLN A 157 0.03 -44.18 15.25
N ASP A 158 -0.71 -43.19 15.76
CA ASP A 158 -1.41 -43.28 17.05
C ASP A 158 -2.43 -44.43 17.04
N ARG A 159 -3.17 -44.62 15.94
CA ARG A 159 -4.08 -45.76 15.77
C ARG A 159 -3.35 -47.11 15.82
N LYS A 160 -2.20 -47.22 15.17
CA LYS A 160 -1.39 -48.45 15.18
C LYS A 160 -0.85 -48.76 16.57
N LEU A 161 -0.37 -47.75 17.30
CA LEU A 161 0.08 -47.90 18.67
C LEU A 161 -1.07 -48.34 19.58
N ALA A 162 -2.23 -47.70 19.49
CA ALA A 162 -3.41 -48.09 20.27
C ALA A 162 -3.87 -49.54 19.99
N GLU A 163 -3.73 -50.01 18.75
CA GLU A 163 -4.03 -51.40 18.40
C GLU A 163 -2.99 -52.38 18.97
N GLN A 164 -1.70 -52.01 19.01
CA GLN A 164 -0.66 -52.79 19.67
C GLN A 164 -0.91 -52.88 21.18
N ASP A 165 -1.24 -51.76 21.84
CA ASP A 165 -1.57 -51.73 23.26
C ASP A 165 -2.75 -52.64 23.60
N ARG A 166 -3.80 -52.65 22.76
CA ARG A 166 -4.94 -53.58 22.91
C ARG A 166 -4.51 -55.04 22.82
N LYS A 167 -3.64 -55.39 21.87
CA LYS A 167 -3.13 -56.76 21.72
C LYS A 167 -2.28 -57.19 22.90
N MET A 168 -1.40 -56.31 23.40
CA MET A 168 -0.60 -56.59 24.59
C MET A 168 -1.51 -56.79 25.82
N ALA A 169 -2.50 -55.92 26.02
CA ALA A 169 -3.47 -56.06 27.11
C ALA A 169 -4.27 -57.37 27.03
N GLU A 170 -4.57 -57.87 25.83
CA GLU A 170 -5.22 -59.18 25.67
C GLU A 170 -4.28 -60.35 25.99
N GLN A 171 -3.00 -60.25 25.61
CA GLN A 171 -1.98 -61.24 25.99
C GLN A 171 -1.79 -61.29 27.50
N ASP A 172 -1.69 -60.13 28.17
CA ASP A 172 -1.58 -60.04 29.62
C ASP A 172 -2.77 -60.68 30.33
N ARG A 173 -3.99 -60.48 29.82
CA ARG A 173 -5.20 -61.15 30.35
C ARG A 173 -5.13 -62.67 30.21
N LYS A 174 -4.63 -63.19 29.09
CA LYS A 174 -4.48 -64.63 28.86
C LYS A 174 -3.42 -65.23 29.79
N LEU A 175 -2.30 -64.54 29.97
CA LEU A 175 -1.25 -64.95 30.92
C LEU A 175 -1.78 -64.98 32.35
N ALA A 176 -2.47 -63.92 32.79
CA ALA A 176 -3.08 -63.88 34.12
C ALA A 176 -4.10 -65.01 34.33
N GLU A 177 -4.85 -65.42 33.30
CA GLU A 177 -5.75 -66.57 33.40
C GLU A 177 -4.99 -67.90 33.55
N GLN A 178 -3.89 -68.07 32.83
CA GLN A 178 -3.02 -69.24 32.96
C GLN A 178 -2.38 -69.34 34.35
N GLU A 179 -1.86 -68.23 34.88
CA GLU A 179 -1.33 -68.16 36.25
C GLU A 179 -2.38 -68.57 37.28
N ARG A 180 -3.63 -68.09 37.15
CA ARG A 180 -4.73 -68.51 38.02
C ARG A 180 -5.07 -69.99 37.90
N LYS A 181 -4.92 -70.60 36.73
CA LYS A 181 -5.13 -72.05 36.53
C LYS A 181 -4.00 -72.87 37.18
N LEU A 182 -2.75 -72.44 37.00
CA LEU A 182 -1.58 -73.07 37.62
C LEU A 182 -1.65 -73.00 39.15
N GLY A 183 -1.98 -71.84 39.72
CA GLY A 183 -2.15 -71.70 41.17
C GLY A 183 -3.21 -72.65 41.74
N LYS A 184 -4.34 -72.85 41.04
CA LYS A 184 -5.35 -73.86 41.44
C LYS A 184 -4.81 -75.30 41.38
N GLN A 185 -3.98 -75.63 40.39
CA GLN A 185 -3.35 -76.95 40.30
C GLN A 185 -2.36 -77.17 41.44
N GLU A 186 -1.56 -76.15 41.79
CA GLU A 186 -0.64 -76.18 42.91
C GLU A 186 -1.37 -76.37 44.25
N ASP A 187 -2.46 -75.62 44.48
CA ASP A 187 -3.33 -75.79 45.65
C ASP A 187 -3.90 -77.22 45.75
N MET A 188 -4.30 -77.82 44.62
CA MET A 188 -4.78 -79.20 44.58
C MET A 188 -3.67 -80.21 44.90
N LEU A 189 -2.48 -80.02 44.35
CA LEU A 189 -1.33 -80.88 44.63
C LEU A 189 -0.95 -80.83 46.11
N GLN A 190 -0.86 -79.64 46.71
CA GLN A 190 -0.60 -79.49 48.14
C GLN A 190 -1.65 -80.21 49.00
N ARG A 191 -2.94 -80.18 48.61
CA ARG A 191 -3.99 -80.94 49.30
C ARG A 191 -3.83 -82.46 49.16
N VAL A 192 -3.33 -82.96 48.04
CA VAL A 192 -3.06 -84.39 47.86
C VAL A 192 -1.83 -84.81 48.68
N GLU A 193 -0.75 -84.03 48.62
CA GLU A 193 0.47 -84.29 49.41
C GLU A 193 0.18 -84.31 50.91
N THR A 194 -0.59 -83.35 51.42
CA THR A 194 -1.02 -83.34 52.82
C THR A 194 -1.87 -84.56 53.20
N LYS A 195 -2.77 -85.02 52.31
CA LYS A 195 -3.54 -86.26 52.53
C LYS A 195 -2.63 -87.50 52.57
N LEU A 196 -1.74 -87.66 51.60
CA LEU A 196 -0.79 -88.77 51.55
C LEU A 196 0.14 -88.80 52.77
N ALA A 197 0.57 -87.63 53.25
CA ALA A 197 1.36 -87.51 54.48
C ALA A 197 0.58 -87.98 55.73
N CYS A 198 -0.72 -87.64 55.81
CA CYS A 198 -1.59 -88.12 56.89
C CYS A 198 -1.80 -89.65 56.82
N GLU A 199 -2.00 -90.22 55.63
CA GLU A 199 -2.14 -91.67 55.43
C GLU A 199 -0.87 -92.43 55.79
N SER A 200 0.30 -91.92 55.37
CA SER A 200 1.60 -92.52 55.69
C SER A 200 1.89 -92.52 57.19
N ARG A 201 1.52 -91.44 57.89
CA ARG A 201 1.61 -91.35 59.35
C ARG A 201 0.62 -92.29 60.05
N GLY A 202 -0.59 -92.48 59.51
CA GLY A 202 -1.57 -93.44 60.03
C GLY A 202 -1.12 -94.90 59.91
N SER A 203 -0.49 -95.27 58.79
CA SER A 203 0.06 -96.63 58.57
C SER A 203 1.27 -96.94 59.45
N CYS A 204 2.02 -95.92 59.90
CA CYS A 204 3.15 -96.09 60.81
C CYS A 204 2.72 -96.34 62.28
N CYS A 205 1.42 -96.16 62.60
CA CYS A 205 0.87 -96.42 63.94
C CYS A 205 0.25 -97.83 64.09
N ILE A 206 0.30 -98.67 63.04
CA ILE A 206 -0.32 -100.02 63.01
C ILE A 206 0.71 -101.15 62.89
N LEU A 207 2.01 -100.83 62.71
CA LEU A 207 3.13 -101.77 62.80
C LEU A 207 3.88 -101.58 64.12
#